data_AF-A0A7U4XUK6-F1
#
_entry.id   AF-A0A7U4XUK6-F1
#
_cell.length_a   1.000
_cell.length_b   1.000
_cell.length_c   1.000
_cell.angle_alpha   90.00
_cell.angle_beta   90.00
_cell.angle_gamma   90.00
#
_symmetry.space_group_name_H-M   'P 1'
#
loop_
_entity.id
_entity.type
_entity.pdbx_description
1 polymer ?
#
loop_
_entity_poly.entity_id
_entity_poly.type
_entity_poly.pdbx_seq_one_letter_code
_entity_poly.pdbx_strand_id
1 'polypeptide(L)'
;MFTIPVLDIKSDPLDVLLAVVGYRLSMLADSDNEDIKKLFADRKVTIELASVESNIARHFSFDNGKFSQRSGHADKPDLTINFKDSMTGVKLLSKGDLPAFMTAVQEGNLSIEGDYSLMMWFNKLAKHIVPTMPEECKPYIQKAKPYAYKAQKFAHHWIGVAKHKIGK
;
A
#
# COMPACT_ATOMS: atom_id res chain seq x y z
N MET A 1 6.49 -21.92 -8.61
CA MET A 1 6.22 -21.02 -7.47
C MET A 1 7.56 -20.45 -7.03
N PHE A 2 7.80 -19.16 -7.24
CA PHE A 2 9.00 -18.50 -6.71
C PHE A 2 8.67 -17.99 -5.32
N THR A 3 9.05 -18.75 -4.29
CA THR A 3 8.96 -18.33 -2.89
C THR A 3 10.33 -17.78 -2.48
N ILE A 4 10.41 -16.49 -2.16
CA ILE A 4 11.59 -15.93 -1.49
C ILE A 4 11.50 -16.41 -0.03
N PRO A 5 12.42 -17.25 0.46
CA PRO A 5 12.25 -18.01 1.71
C PRO A 5 12.20 -17.18 3.01
N VAL A 6 12.28 -15.85 2.92
CA VAL A 6 12.26 -14.93 4.07
C VAL A 6 10.91 -14.20 4.20
N LEU A 7 10.10 -14.15 3.13
CA LEU A 7 8.79 -13.50 3.13
C LEU A 7 7.80 -14.37 2.35
N ASP A 8 6.74 -14.84 3.01
CA ASP A 8 5.62 -15.52 2.37
C ASP A 8 4.93 -14.53 1.41
N ILE A 9 5.28 -14.57 0.13
CA ILE A 9 4.84 -13.65 -0.92
C ILE A 9 4.21 -14.45 -2.06
N LYS A 10 2.95 -14.17 -2.35
CA LYS A 10 2.25 -14.64 -3.56
C LYS A 10 2.77 -13.85 -4.77
N SER A 11 2.81 -14.45 -5.96
CA SER A 11 3.27 -13.80 -7.21
C SER A 11 2.30 -12.72 -7.75
N ASP A 12 1.44 -12.17 -6.88
CA ASP A 12 0.49 -11.11 -7.20
C ASP A 12 1.13 -9.73 -6.95
N PRO A 13 0.90 -8.74 -7.82
CA PRO A 13 1.56 -7.43 -7.73
C PRO A 13 1.19 -6.64 -6.46
N LEU A 14 -0.03 -6.81 -5.92
CA LEU A 14 -0.42 -6.20 -4.66
C LEU A 14 0.33 -6.85 -3.51
N ASP A 15 0.39 -8.18 -3.44
CA ASP A 15 1.10 -8.84 -2.32
C ASP A 15 2.59 -8.51 -2.30
N VAL A 16 3.23 -8.45 -3.47
CA VAL A 16 4.63 -8.01 -3.60
C VAL A 16 4.80 -6.58 -3.08
N LEU A 17 3.93 -5.64 -3.50
CA LEU A 17 3.97 -4.26 -3.02
C LEU A 17 3.81 -4.19 -1.50
N LEU A 18 2.82 -4.89 -0.95
CA LEU A 18 2.53 -4.89 0.48
C LEU A 18 3.66 -5.53 1.28
N ALA A 19 4.31 -6.57 0.76
CA ALA A 19 5.48 -7.18 1.40
C ALA A 19 6.67 -6.21 1.49
N VAL A 20 6.91 -5.44 0.43
CA VAL A 20 7.94 -4.37 0.41
C VAL A 20 7.59 -3.26 1.41
N VAL A 21 6.33 -2.83 1.45
CA VAL A 21 5.84 -1.87 2.44
C VAL A 21 6.05 -2.39 3.86
N GLY A 22 5.69 -3.65 4.12
CA GLY A 22 5.90 -4.28 5.42
C GLY A 22 7.37 -4.37 5.81
N TYR A 23 8.27 -4.68 4.88
CA TYR A 23 9.71 -4.70 5.15
C TYR A 23 10.24 -3.30 5.48
N ARG A 24 9.73 -2.27 4.82
CA ARG A 24 10.07 -0.89 5.15
C ARG A 24 9.53 -0.50 6.54
N LEU A 25 8.32 -0.93 6.88
CA LEU A 25 7.73 -0.69 8.19
C LEU A 25 8.53 -1.38 9.32
N SER A 26 9.05 -2.59 9.11
CA SER A 26 9.92 -3.23 10.11
C SER A 26 11.21 -2.43 10.32
N MET A 27 11.84 -1.93 9.25
CA MET A 27 13.00 -1.04 9.36
C MET A 27 12.69 0.25 10.13
N LEU A 28 11.50 0.82 9.95
CA LEU A 28 11.09 2.03 10.65
C LEU A 28 10.83 1.76 12.14
N ALA A 29 10.20 0.63 12.46
CA ALA A 29 9.98 0.19 13.84
C ALA A 29 11.31 -0.01 14.60
N ASP A 30 12.33 -0.52 13.92
CA ASP A 30 13.67 -0.74 14.49
C ASP A 30 14.57 0.51 14.42
N SER A 31 14.08 1.63 13.88
CA SER A 31 14.90 2.85 13.71
C SER A 31 15.04 3.65 15.01
N ASP A 32 16.16 4.39 15.14
CA ASP A 32 16.42 5.29 16.27
C ASP A 32 15.76 6.68 16.16
N ASN A 33 14.85 6.87 15.20
CA ASN A 33 14.16 8.13 15.04
C ASN A 33 13.03 8.28 16.07
N GLU A 34 13.17 9.22 16.99
CA GLU A 34 12.22 9.49 18.08
C GLU A 34 10.78 9.80 17.60
N ASP A 35 10.63 10.51 16.48
CA ASP A 35 9.30 10.82 15.93
C ASP A 35 8.62 9.56 15.39
N ILE A 36 9.40 8.66 14.77
CA ILE A 36 8.91 7.37 14.30
C ILE A 36 8.59 6.47 15.50
N LYS A 37 9.47 6.36 16.51
CA LYS A 37 9.21 5.57 17.72
C LYS A 37 7.90 5.98 18.39
N LYS A 38 7.63 7.28 18.53
CA LYS A 38 6.35 7.79 19.08
C LYS A 38 5.13 7.36 18.27
N LEU A 39 5.22 7.33 16.94
CA LEU A 39 4.11 6.88 16.09
C LEU A 39 3.76 5.40 16.29
N PHE A 40 4.75 4.56 16.64
CA PHE A 40 4.56 3.13 16.89
C PHE A 40 4.25 2.80 18.36
N ALA A 41 4.71 3.60 19.32
CA ALA A 41 4.61 3.30 20.76
C ALA A 41 3.17 3.27 21.29
N ASP A 42 2.27 4.12 20.78
CA ASP A 42 0.93 4.32 21.35
C ASP A 42 -0.18 3.54 20.62
N ARG A 43 0.18 2.41 20.00
CA ARG A 43 -0.71 1.69 19.08
C ARG A 43 -0.65 0.19 19.26
N LYS A 44 -1.83 -0.40 19.44
CA LYS A 44 -2.06 -1.83 19.38
C LYS A 44 -3.19 -2.10 18.39
N VAL A 45 -2.83 -2.29 17.12
CA VAL A 45 -3.79 -2.41 16.02
C VAL A 45 -3.29 -3.35 14.93
N THR A 46 -4.23 -3.98 14.22
CA THR A 46 -3.99 -4.76 13.01
C THR A 46 -4.67 -4.11 11.83
N ILE A 47 -3.89 -3.74 10.81
CA ILE A 47 -4.38 -3.18 9.55
C ILE A 47 -4.24 -4.24 8.46
N GLU A 48 -5.34 -4.54 7.76
CA GLU A 48 -5.37 -5.41 6.60
C GLU A 48 -5.50 -4.62 5.31
N LEU A 49 -4.72 -5.02 4.29
CA LEU A 49 -4.92 -4.58 2.91
C LEU A 49 -5.18 -5.83 2.05
N ALA A 50 -6.30 -5.83 1.35
CA ALA A 50 -6.79 -7.00 0.63
C ALA A 50 -7.29 -6.67 -0.78
N SER A 51 -7.35 -7.68 -1.64
CA SER A 51 -8.03 -7.65 -2.94
C SER A 51 -9.08 -8.73 -2.99
N VAL A 52 -10.32 -8.32 -3.30
CA VAL A 52 -11.48 -9.22 -3.42
C VAL A 52 -11.31 -10.19 -4.59
N GLU A 53 -11.14 -9.68 -5.80
CA GLU A 53 -11.11 -10.51 -7.02
C GLU A 53 -9.92 -11.49 -7.04
N SER A 54 -8.78 -11.08 -6.50
CA SER A 54 -7.56 -11.90 -6.51
C SER A 54 -7.39 -12.77 -5.25
N ASN A 55 -8.27 -12.62 -4.24
CA ASN A 55 -8.17 -13.28 -2.92
C ASN A 55 -6.76 -13.16 -2.31
N ILE A 56 -6.25 -11.94 -2.35
CA ILE A 56 -4.95 -11.54 -1.81
C ILE A 56 -5.21 -10.72 -0.57
N ALA A 57 -4.45 -10.97 0.49
CA ALA A 57 -4.46 -10.13 1.67
C ALA A 57 -3.09 -10.16 2.32
N ARG A 58 -2.75 -9.06 2.99
CA ARG A 58 -1.63 -8.97 3.90
C ARG A 58 -2.04 -8.06 5.05
N HIS A 59 -1.69 -8.46 6.26
CA HIS A 59 -1.95 -7.66 7.44
C HIS A 59 -0.66 -7.25 8.15
N PHE A 60 -0.75 -6.08 8.76
CA PHE A 60 0.29 -5.40 9.52
C PHE A 60 -0.17 -5.26 10.95
N SER A 61 0.55 -5.87 11.89
CA SER A 61 0.25 -5.79 13.31
C SER A 61 1.26 -4.89 13.99
N PHE A 62 0.73 -3.85 14.63
CA PHE A 62 1.46 -2.90 15.46
C PHE A 62 1.11 -3.18 16.91
N ASP A 63 2.12 -3.36 17.76
CA ASP A 63 1.93 -3.64 19.19
C ASP A 63 2.97 -2.89 20.01
N ASN A 64 2.61 -1.69 20.44
CA ASN A 64 3.35 -0.85 21.38
C ASN A 64 4.85 -0.75 21.04
N GLY A 65 5.16 -0.25 19.84
CA GLY A 65 6.51 -0.14 19.32
C GLY A 65 6.96 -1.32 18.46
N LYS A 66 6.33 -2.50 18.60
CA LYS A 66 6.65 -3.67 17.77
C LYS A 66 5.86 -3.68 16.49
N PHE A 67 6.47 -4.23 15.44
CA PHE A 67 5.85 -4.40 14.13
C PHE A 67 6.01 -5.83 13.64
N SER A 68 4.96 -6.35 13.00
CA SER A 68 5.04 -7.59 12.22
C SER A 68 4.10 -7.54 11.02
N GLN A 69 4.38 -8.37 10.02
CA GLN A 69 3.53 -8.55 8.84
C GLN A 69 3.32 -10.03 8.54
N ARG A 70 2.16 -10.38 7.98
CA ARG A 70 1.89 -11.72 7.44
C ARG A 70 1.01 -11.67 6.20
N SER A 71 1.28 -12.57 5.25
CA SER A 71 0.38 -12.82 4.12
C SER A 71 -0.89 -13.52 4.62
N GLY A 72 -1.99 -13.32 3.90
CA GLY A 72 -3.32 -13.81 4.26
C GLY A 72 -4.12 -12.84 5.11
N HIS A 73 -5.40 -13.19 5.26
CA HIS A 73 -6.34 -12.40 6.05
C HIS A 73 -6.00 -12.49 7.55
N ALA A 74 -6.19 -11.39 8.26
CA ALA A 74 -6.15 -11.33 9.70
C ALA A 74 -7.43 -11.93 10.31
N ASP A 75 -7.31 -12.59 11.46
CA ASP A 75 -8.49 -13.11 12.16
C ASP A 75 -9.42 -11.98 12.65
N LYS A 76 -8.83 -10.86 13.09
CA LYS A 76 -9.52 -9.69 13.65
C LYS A 76 -8.77 -8.39 13.29
N PRO A 77 -8.95 -7.88 12.08
CA PRO A 77 -8.39 -6.56 11.71
C PRO A 77 -9.18 -5.44 12.40
N ASP A 78 -8.48 -4.40 12.86
CA ASP A 78 -9.07 -3.17 13.37
C ASP A 78 -9.44 -2.21 12.22
N LEU A 79 -8.75 -2.32 11.09
CA LEU A 79 -9.04 -1.64 9.83
C LEU A 79 -8.75 -2.59 8.66
N THR A 80 -9.69 -2.69 7.73
CA THR A 80 -9.49 -3.39 6.45
C THR A 80 -9.69 -2.41 5.31
N ILE A 81 -8.72 -2.37 4.39
CA ILE A 81 -8.82 -1.68 3.10
C ILE A 81 -8.91 -2.75 2.02
N ASN A 82 -10.10 -2.92 1.45
CA ASN A 82 -10.38 -3.99 0.51
C ASN A 82 -10.52 -3.41 -0.90
N PHE A 83 -9.54 -3.66 -1.75
CA PHE A 83 -9.55 -3.25 -3.14
C PHE A 83 -10.38 -4.23 -3.97
N LYS A 84 -11.09 -3.72 -4.98
CA LYS A 84 -11.79 -4.59 -5.94
C LYS A 84 -10.83 -5.62 -6.54
N ASP A 85 -9.69 -5.17 -7.05
CA ASP A 85 -8.66 -6.00 -7.67
C ASP A 85 -7.24 -5.52 -7.27
N SER A 86 -6.25 -6.40 -7.43
CA SER A 86 -4.86 -6.13 -7.05
C SER A 86 -4.25 -4.92 -7.75
N MET A 87 -4.55 -4.71 -9.04
CA MET A 87 -4.00 -3.60 -9.81
C MET A 87 -4.60 -2.26 -9.39
N THR A 88 -5.89 -2.24 -9.03
CA THR A 88 -6.52 -1.09 -8.38
C THR A 88 -5.83 -0.76 -7.06
N GLY A 89 -5.52 -1.77 -6.23
CA GLY A 89 -4.76 -1.58 -5.00
C GLY A 89 -3.38 -0.99 -5.23
N VAL A 90 -2.60 -1.58 -6.14
CA VAL A 90 -1.26 -1.08 -6.50
C VAL A 90 -1.32 0.37 -6.98
N LYS A 91 -2.28 0.71 -7.84
CA LYS A 91 -2.44 2.06 -8.38
C LYS A 91 -2.79 3.09 -7.30
N LEU A 92 -3.70 2.75 -6.39
CA LEU A 92 -4.13 3.65 -5.32
C LEU A 92 -3.02 3.85 -4.29
N LEU A 93 -2.39 2.77 -3.84
CA LEU A 93 -1.27 2.82 -2.88
C LEU A 93 -0.06 3.57 -3.43
N SER A 94 0.27 3.37 -4.72
CA SER A 94 1.40 4.06 -5.35
C SER A 94 1.19 5.56 -5.50
N LYS A 95 -0.07 6.01 -5.60
CA LYS A 95 -0.40 7.45 -5.61
C LYS A 95 -0.31 8.04 -4.20
N GLY A 96 -0.77 7.30 -3.19
CA GLY A 96 -0.75 7.73 -1.80
C GLY A 96 -1.56 9.00 -1.52
N ASP A 97 -2.54 9.32 -2.38
CA ASP A 97 -3.34 10.53 -2.27
C ASP A 97 -4.75 10.23 -1.73
N LEU A 98 -5.15 10.95 -0.68
CA LEU A 98 -6.44 10.75 -0.01
C LEU A 98 -7.65 10.97 -0.95
N PRO A 99 -7.66 11.99 -1.84
CA PRO A 99 -8.77 12.17 -2.78
C PRO A 99 -9.03 10.96 -3.68
N ALA A 100 -8.00 10.31 -4.22
CA ALA A 100 -8.14 9.12 -5.07
C ALA A 100 -8.70 7.93 -4.31
N PHE A 101 -8.33 7.76 -3.03
CA PHE A 101 -8.94 6.75 -2.17
C PHE A 101 -10.43 7.04 -1.98
N MET A 102 -10.81 8.29 -1.67
CA MET A 102 -12.22 8.66 -1.49
C MET A 102 -13.03 8.49 -2.78
N THR A 103 -12.47 8.85 -3.94
CA THR A 103 -13.11 8.58 -5.24
C THR A 103 -13.27 7.08 -5.48
N ALA A 104 -12.27 6.26 -5.15
CA ALA A 104 -12.36 4.81 -5.31
C ALA A 104 -13.45 4.19 -4.41
N VAL A 105 -13.66 4.71 -3.19
CA VAL A 105 -14.80 4.34 -2.34
C VAL A 105 -16.12 4.66 -3.03
N GLN A 106 -16.27 5.90 -3.53
CA GLN A 106 -17.50 6.34 -4.19
C GLN A 106 -17.80 5.53 -5.47
N GLU A 107 -16.78 5.16 -6.23
CA GLU A 107 -16.89 4.36 -7.46
C GLU A 107 -17.05 2.85 -7.18
N GLY A 108 -16.99 2.40 -5.92
CA GLY A 108 -17.09 0.98 -5.56
C GLY A 108 -15.86 0.15 -5.93
N ASN A 109 -14.72 0.80 -6.18
CA ASN A 109 -13.45 0.15 -6.49
C ASN A 109 -12.63 -0.22 -5.23
N LEU A 110 -13.08 0.25 -4.07
CA LEU A 110 -12.46 0.05 -2.77
C LEU A 110 -13.53 0.11 -1.68
N SER A 111 -13.47 -0.78 -0.68
CA SER A 111 -14.23 -0.66 0.57
C SER A 111 -13.30 -0.51 1.76
N ILE A 112 -13.82 0.09 2.83
CA ILE A 112 -13.09 0.29 4.08
C ILE A 112 -14.00 -0.17 5.22
N GLU A 113 -13.45 -1.00 6.10
CA GLU A 113 -14.17 -1.61 7.21
C GLU A 113 -13.36 -1.41 8.50
N GLY A 114 -14.05 -1.27 9.65
CA GLY A 114 -13.41 -1.03 10.94
C GLY A 114 -13.23 0.46 11.27
N ASP A 115 -12.16 0.79 11.98
CA ASP A 115 -11.89 2.14 12.48
C ASP A 115 -11.21 3.03 11.42
N TYR A 116 -12.00 3.88 10.79
CA TYR A 116 -11.54 4.86 9.79
C TYR A 116 -10.52 5.86 10.32
N SER A 117 -10.47 6.12 11.64
CA SER A 117 -9.46 7.01 12.23
C SER A 117 -8.04 6.47 12.04
N LEU A 118 -7.90 5.14 11.91
CA LEU A 118 -6.63 4.46 11.63
C LEU A 118 -6.09 4.78 10.24
N MET A 119 -6.93 5.16 9.26
CA MET A 119 -6.42 5.61 7.96
C MET A 119 -5.60 6.89 8.08
N MET A 120 -6.07 7.86 8.88
CA MET A 120 -5.35 9.12 9.07
C MET A 120 -4.04 8.89 9.80
N TRP A 121 -4.05 8.01 10.80
CA TRP A 121 -2.84 7.60 11.51
C TRP A 121 -1.87 6.87 10.58
N PHE A 122 -2.33 5.88 9.81
CA PHE A 122 -1.50 5.14 8.87
C PHE A 122 -0.93 6.04 7.77
N ASN A 123 -1.68 7.04 7.29
CA ASN A 123 -1.17 8.02 6.32
C ASN A 123 -0.02 8.88 6.90
N LYS A 124 -0.04 9.21 8.20
CA LYS A 124 1.11 9.88 8.84
C LYS A 124 2.36 9.00 8.79
N LEU A 125 2.20 7.71 9.08
CA LEU A 125 3.27 6.73 9.01
C LEU A 125 3.76 6.49 7.57
N ALA A 126 2.85 6.43 6.60
CA ALA A 126 3.13 6.19 5.18
C ALA A 126 4.08 7.23 4.57
N LYS A 127 4.07 8.47 5.06
CA LYS A 127 5.02 9.51 4.65
C LYS A 127 6.49 9.15 4.90
N HIS A 128 6.77 8.26 5.85
CA HIS A 128 8.12 7.78 6.17
C HIS A 128 8.48 6.47 5.44
N ILE A 129 7.48 5.80 4.86
CA ILE A 129 7.66 4.57 4.08
C ILE A 129 8.34 4.91 2.76
N VAL A 130 7.92 5.97 2.07
CA VAL A 130 8.61 6.45 0.87
C VAL A 130 9.97 7.01 1.31
N PRO A 131 11.09 6.42 0.85
CA PRO A 131 12.40 6.93 1.23
C PRO A 131 12.58 8.37 0.73
N THR A 132 13.09 9.24 1.61
CA THR A 132 13.67 10.51 1.18
C THR A 132 14.78 10.20 0.20
N MET A 133 14.62 10.60 -1.06
CA MET A 133 15.53 10.20 -2.13
C MET A 133 16.93 10.76 -1.87
N PRO A 134 17.98 9.91 -1.80
CA PRO A 134 19.35 10.39 -1.79
C PRO A 134 19.62 11.22 -3.03
N GLU A 135 20.32 12.35 -2.86
CA GLU A 135 20.71 13.23 -3.96
C GLU A 135 21.46 12.46 -5.07
N GLU A 136 22.26 11.46 -4.70
CA GLU A 136 23.01 10.63 -5.66
C GLU A 136 22.12 9.78 -6.58
N CYS A 137 20.89 9.46 -6.18
CA CYS A 137 19.95 8.67 -6.98
C CYS A 137 19.15 9.51 -7.98
N LYS A 138 19.15 10.85 -7.85
CA LYS A 138 18.46 11.78 -8.76
C LYS A 138 18.75 11.55 -10.26
N PRO A 139 19.99 11.32 -10.72
CA PRO A 139 20.26 11.09 -12.15
C PRO A 139 19.65 9.79 -12.67
N TYR A 140 19.58 8.72 -11.87
CA TYR A 140 18.96 7.46 -12.27
C TYR A 140 17.44 7.57 -12.36
N ILE A 141 16.83 8.30 -11.42
CA ILE A 141 15.40 8.63 -11.46
C ILE A 141 15.09 9.48 -12.69
N GLN A 142 15.91 10.49 -13.03
CA GLN A 142 15.71 11.28 -14.25
C GLN A 142 15.74 10.45 -15.52
N LYS A 143 16.63 9.43 -15.59
CA LYS A 143 16.64 8.46 -16.68
C LYS A 143 15.40 7.57 -16.70
N ALA A 144 14.84 7.24 -15.54
CA ALA A 144 13.61 6.43 -15.40
C ALA A 144 12.30 7.21 -15.59
N LYS A 145 12.28 8.52 -15.30
CA LYS A 145 11.12 9.43 -15.45
C LYS A 145 10.40 9.33 -16.80
N PRO A 146 11.08 9.30 -17.97
CA PRO A 146 10.39 9.17 -19.26
C PRO A 146 9.68 7.81 -19.42
N TYR A 147 10.20 6.75 -18.80
CA TYR A 147 9.57 5.43 -18.83
C TYR A 147 8.37 5.36 -17.88
N ALA A 148 8.48 5.94 -16.69
CA ALA A 148 7.35 6.11 -15.77
C ALA A 148 6.23 6.95 -16.41
N TYR A 149 6.59 8.04 -17.11
CA TYR A 149 5.63 8.88 -17.85
C TYR A 149 4.95 8.11 -19.00
N LYS A 150 5.70 7.29 -19.75
CA LYS A 150 5.12 6.41 -20.78
C LYS A 150 4.16 5.38 -20.19
N ALA A 151 4.53 4.73 -19.08
CA ALA A 151 3.68 3.77 -18.39
C ALA A 151 2.40 4.44 -17.84
N GLN A 152 2.53 5.64 -17.25
CA GLN A 152 1.42 6.43 -16.77
C GLN A 152 0.48 6.83 -17.92
N LYS A 153 1.01 7.34 -19.04
CA LYS A 153 0.21 7.71 -20.21
C LYS A 153 -0.51 6.51 -20.83
N PHE A 154 0.16 5.35 -20.87
CA PHE A 154 -0.46 4.10 -21.30
C PHE A 154 -1.61 3.70 -20.37
N ALA A 155 -1.39 3.69 -19.05
CA ALA A 155 -2.45 3.40 -18.09
C ALA A 155 -3.64 4.37 -18.23
N HIS A 156 -3.39 5.68 -18.37
CA HIS A 156 -4.45 6.68 -18.60
C HIS A 156 -5.20 6.47 -19.92
N HIS A 157 -4.50 6.07 -20.99
CA HIS A 157 -5.13 5.73 -22.27
C HIS A 157 -6.10 4.55 -22.10
N TRP A 158 -5.68 3.47 -21.45
CA TRP A 158 -6.54 2.31 -21.22
C TRP A 158 -7.70 2.58 -20.28
N ILE A 159 -7.51 3.41 -19.24
CA ILE A 159 -8.59 3.88 -18.37
C ILE A 159 -9.61 4.70 -19.17
N GLY A 160 -9.15 5.58 -20.06
CA GLY A 160 -10.02 6.37 -20.94
C GLY A 160 -10.82 5.50 -21.91
N VAL A 161 -10.18 4.49 -22.52
CA VAL A 161 -10.82 3.52 -23.42
C VAL A 161 -11.87 2.68 -22.68
N ALA A 162 -11.57 2.23 -21.45
CA ALA A 162 -12.52 1.50 -20.62
C ALA A 162 -13.73 2.35 -20.23
N LYS A 163 -13.52 3.62 -19.83
CA LYS A 163 -14.61 4.56 -19.52
C LYS A 163 -15.50 4.83 -20.74
N HIS A 164 -14.95 4.87 -21.95
CA HIS A 164 -15.73 5.11 -23.17
C HIS A 164 -16.52 3.87 -23.64
N LYS A 165 -16.07 2.65 -23.32
CA LYS A 165 -16.81 1.41 -23.62
C LYS A 165 -17.95 1.10 -22.65
N ILE A 166 -17.91 1.62 -21.42
CA ILE A 166 -18.93 1.39 -20.39
C ILE A 166 -20.03 2.49 -20.41
N GLY A 167 -19.78 3.61 -21.11
CA GLY A 167 -20.74 4.71 -21.29
C GLY A 167 -21.63 4.62 -22.54
N LYS A 168 -21.80 3.44 -23.13
CA LYS A 168 -22.74 3.17 -24.24
C LYS A 168 -23.64 2.00 -23.90
#